data_AF-A0A5N4W6T4-F1
#
_entry.id   AF-A0A5N4W6T4-F1
#
_cell.length_a   1.000
_cell.length_b   1.000
_cell.length_c   1.000
_cell.angle_alpha   90.00
_cell.angle_beta   90.00
_cell.angle_gamma   90.00
#
_symmetry.space_group_name_H-M   'P 1'
#
loop_
_entity.id
_entity.type
_entity.pdbx_description
1 polymer ?
#
loop_
_entity_poly.entity_id
_entity_poly.type
_entity_poly.pdbx_seq_one_letter_code
_entity_poly.pdbx_strand_id
1 'polypeptide(L)'
;MDQIRPFPPTDLIDQAEEEEAIRLAPAVELKDWVIKNFLTLGGELHNPDHDHIAELLHDDETFLAFTWASSACMAKKRMVLGQCEKVMFNQGGWKKARQEQQMRDWFGYVPVYLITIDASFCENSNDRDFCALIEHELYHIGVERDEDGEIIYSDHTGLPKHYLAGHDVEEFIGVVKRWGANENVQRLVEVAKQAPFVSEKNIAACCGTCLIN
;
A
#
# COMPACT_ATOMS: atom_id res chain seq x y z
N MET A 1 23.00 10.68 11.50
CA MET A 1 22.63 11.79 10.60
C MET A 1 21.13 11.92 10.74
N ASP A 2 20.61 13.12 10.99
CA ASP A 2 19.17 13.34 11.00
C ASP A 2 18.65 13.12 9.58
N GLN A 3 17.97 12.00 9.38
CA GLN A 3 17.35 11.65 8.12
C GLN A 3 15.96 12.28 8.07
N ILE A 4 15.72 13.11 7.06
CA ILE A 4 14.42 13.76 6.83
C ILE A 4 13.63 12.92 5.82
N ARG A 5 12.33 12.75 6.04
CA ARG A 5 11.47 12.09 5.04
C ARG A 5 11.33 12.95 3.77
N PRO A 6 11.15 12.35 2.59
CA PRO A 6 10.94 13.10 1.35
C PRO A 6 9.63 13.87 1.39
N PHE A 7 9.63 15.05 0.78
CA PHE A 7 8.44 15.86 0.57
C PHE A 7 8.12 15.94 -0.93
N PRO A 8 6.83 16.08 -1.29
CA PRO A 8 6.44 16.32 -2.67
C PRO A 8 7.03 17.64 -3.19
N PRO A 9 7.20 17.79 -4.52
CA PRO A 9 7.62 19.05 -5.13
C PRO A 9 6.66 20.19 -4.76
N THR A 10 7.19 21.37 -4.40
CA THR A 10 6.37 22.53 -3.98
C THR A 10 5.39 22.97 -5.06
N ASP A 11 5.81 22.93 -6.32
CA ASP A 11 4.96 23.24 -7.48
C ASP A 11 3.76 22.29 -7.61
N LEU A 12 3.89 21.04 -7.16
CA LEU A 12 2.77 20.09 -7.13
C LEU A 12 1.75 20.42 -6.03
N ILE A 13 2.22 20.91 -4.88
CA ILE A 13 1.36 21.33 -3.76
C ILE A 13 0.61 22.62 -4.15
N ASP A 14 1.33 23.63 -4.64
CA ASP A 14 0.74 24.92 -5.04
C ASP A 14 -0.37 24.72 -6.09
N GLN A 15 -0.14 23.82 -7.06
CA GLN A 15 -1.13 23.49 -8.10
C GLN A 15 -2.35 22.72 -7.57
N ALA A 16 -2.23 22.00 -6.46
CA ALA A 16 -3.37 21.30 -5.85
C ALA A 16 -4.46 22.27 -5.39
N GLU A 17 -4.08 23.48 -5.00
CA GLU A 17 -5.00 24.53 -4.56
C GLU A 17 -5.61 25.30 -5.74
N GLU A 18 -4.93 25.32 -6.89
CA GLU A 18 -5.30 26.14 -8.05
C GLU A 18 -6.07 25.38 -9.14
N GLU A 19 -5.88 24.05 -9.27
CA GLU A 19 -6.44 23.25 -10.35
C GLU A 19 -7.48 22.22 -9.90
N GLU A 20 -8.55 22.04 -10.69
CA GLU A 20 -9.59 21.03 -10.43
C GLU A 20 -9.13 19.60 -10.78
N ALA A 21 -8.11 19.46 -11.62
CA ALA A 21 -7.59 18.17 -12.06
C ALA A 21 -6.41 17.71 -11.18
N ILE A 22 -6.45 16.45 -10.75
CA ILE A 22 -5.34 15.84 -10.02
C ILE A 22 -4.10 15.77 -10.94
N ARG A 23 -3.00 16.36 -10.46
CA ARG A 23 -1.68 16.23 -11.08
C ARG A 23 -0.91 15.10 -10.43
N LEU A 24 -0.10 14.43 -11.23
CA LEU A 24 0.78 13.36 -10.80
C LEU A 24 2.21 13.74 -11.15
N ALA A 25 3.14 13.43 -10.26
CA ALA A 25 4.58 13.62 -10.47
C ALA A 25 5.36 12.39 -9.98
N PRO A 26 6.49 12.04 -10.62
CA PRO A 26 7.32 10.93 -10.15
C PRO A 26 7.92 11.26 -8.79
N ALA A 27 7.92 10.28 -7.89
CA ALA A 27 8.43 10.41 -6.53
C ALA A 27 9.70 9.55 -6.34
N VAL A 28 10.75 9.84 -7.13
CA VAL A 28 12.01 9.07 -7.12
C VAL A 28 12.68 9.11 -5.74
N GLU A 29 12.74 10.29 -5.12
CA GLU A 29 13.28 10.46 -3.76
C GLU A 29 12.49 9.66 -2.71
N LEU A 30 11.18 9.50 -2.92
CA LEU A 30 10.35 8.66 -2.05
C LEU A 30 10.72 7.19 -2.20
N LYS A 31 10.88 6.70 -3.44
CA LYS A 31 11.34 5.33 -3.70
C LYS A 31 12.68 5.07 -2.99
N ASP A 32 13.66 5.94 -3.16
CA ASP A 32 15.00 5.77 -2.59
C ASP A 32 14.97 5.75 -1.06
N TRP A 33 14.16 6.63 -0.46
CA TRP A 33 13.95 6.64 0.98
C TRP A 33 13.23 5.39 1.48
N VAL A 34 12.22 4.90 0.78
CA VAL A 34 11.53 3.65 1.14
C VAL A 34 12.48 2.47 1.08
N ILE A 35 13.25 2.34 0.00
CA ILE A 35 14.26 1.27 -0.14
C ILE A 35 15.22 1.30 1.04
N LYS A 36 15.79 2.47 1.34
CA LYS A 36 16.78 2.63 2.41
C LYS A 36 16.24 2.31 3.80
N ASN A 37 15.00 2.68 4.12
CA ASN A 37 14.48 2.58 5.48
C ASN A 37 13.62 1.36 5.73
N PHE A 38 12.78 0.94 4.78
CA PHE A 38 11.81 -0.15 4.97
C PHE A 38 12.30 -1.48 4.39
N LEU A 39 12.97 -1.44 3.24
CA LEU A 39 13.29 -2.63 2.45
C LEU A 39 14.76 -3.09 2.59
N THR A 40 15.63 -2.26 3.17
CA THR A 40 17.04 -2.60 3.37
C THR A 40 17.26 -3.13 4.77
N LEU A 41 17.89 -4.29 4.88
CA LEU A 41 18.30 -4.86 6.17
C LEU A 41 19.16 -3.86 6.96
N GLY A 42 18.75 -3.58 8.20
CA GLY A 42 19.41 -2.59 9.06
C GLY A 42 18.97 -1.14 8.83
N GLY A 43 18.01 -0.89 7.93
CA GLY A 43 17.29 0.37 7.86
C GLY A 43 16.51 0.64 9.14
N GLU A 44 16.35 1.91 9.51
CA GLU A 44 15.71 2.33 10.77
C GLU A 44 14.26 1.82 10.91
N LEU A 45 13.58 1.61 9.79
CA LEU A 45 12.20 1.13 9.71
C LEU A 45 12.11 -0.24 9.02
N HIS A 46 13.19 -1.02 9.00
CA HIS A 46 13.21 -2.29 8.27
C HIS A 46 12.06 -3.18 8.74
N ASN A 47 11.35 -3.77 7.79
CA ASN A 47 10.27 -4.71 8.07
C ASN A 47 10.49 -6.01 7.27
N PRO A 48 10.76 -7.14 7.94
CA PRO A 48 11.03 -8.40 7.25
C PRO A 48 9.84 -8.92 6.43
N ASP A 49 8.61 -8.49 6.77
CA ASP A 49 7.42 -8.83 5.99
C ASP A 49 7.50 -8.33 4.54
N HIS A 50 8.37 -7.34 4.26
CA HIS A 50 8.60 -6.78 2.93
C HIS A 50 9.90 -7.26 2.26
N ASP A 51 10.62 -8.24 2.84
CA ASP A 51 11.91 -8.71 2.29
C ASP A 51 11.76 -9.28 0.86
N HIS A 52 10.59 -9.85 0.55
CA HIS A 52 10.29 -10.35 -0.80
C HIS A 52 10.22 -9.22 -1.87
N ILE A 53 9.89 -7.99 -1.48
CA ILE A 53 9.93 -6.80 -2.34
C ILE A 53 11.39 -6.39 -2.57
N ALA A 54 12.20 -6.42 -1.51
CA ALA A 54 13.62 -6.08 -1.55
C ALA A 54 14.42 -7.03 -2.46
N GLU A 55 14.15 -8.33 -2.35
CA GLU A 55 14.75 -9.38 -3.21
C GLU A 55 14.48 -9.07 -4.70
N LEU A 56 13.24 -8.71 -5.06
CA LEU A 56 12.93 -8.36 -6.43
C LEU A 56 13.53 -7.05 -6.89
N LEU A 57 13.56 -6.03 -6.04
CA LEU A 57 14.17 -4.74 -6.42
C LEU A 57 15.68 -4.85 -6.64
N HIS A 58 16.33 -5.81 -5.98
CA HIS A 58 17.74 -6.11 -6.23
C HIS A 58 17.97 -6.68 -7.64
N ASP A 59 17.05 -7.52 -8.13
CA ASP A 59 17.17 -8.19 -9.42
C ASP A 59 16.53 -7.39 -10.58
N ASP A 60 15.52 -6.56 -10.28
CA ASP A 60 14.78 -5.75 -11.24
C ASP A 60 14.39 -4.39 -10.62
N GLU A 61 15.17 -3.36 -10.93
CA GLU A 61 14.92 -1.99 -10.48
C GLU A 61 13.57 -1.43 -10.99
N THR A 62 12.98 -2.06 -12.01
CA THR A 62 11.70 -1.66 -12.59
C THR A 62 10.50 -2.17 -11.81
N PHE A 63 10.72 -3.03 -10.81
CA PHE A 63 9.66 -3.69 -10.07
C PHE A 63 8.72 -2.71 -9.35
N LEU A 64 9.27 -1.68 -8.69
CA LEU A 64 8.49 -0.71 -7.92
C LEU A 64 8.85 0.73 -8.31
N ALA A 65 7.84 1.56 -8.46
CA ALA A 65 7.97 3.01 -8.60
C ALA A 65 6.97 3.74 -7.70
N PHE A 66 7.22 5.03 -7.46
CA PHE A 66 6.37 5.88 -6.66
C PHE A 66 5.97 7.14 -7.41
N THR A 67 4.76 7.63 -7.12
CA THR A 67 4.23 8.92 -7.59
C THR A 67 3.67 9.72 -6.44
N TRP A 68 3.76 11.03 -6.55
CA TRP A 68 2.95 11.97 -5.79
C TRP A 68 1.68 12.31 -6.57
N ALA A 69 0.55 12.37 -5.88
CA ALA A 69 -0.67 12.99 -6.38
C ALA A 69 -0.89 14.34 -5.69
N SER A 70 -1.26 15.37 -6.43
CA SER A 70 -1.48 16.71 -5.88
C SER A 70 -2.56 16.72 -4.78
N SER A 71 -3.54 15.83 -4.86
CA SER A 71 -4.55 15.63 -3.82
C SER A 71 -5.07 14.19 -3.78
N ALA A 72 -5.72 13.82 -2.66
CA ALA A 72 -6.40 12.55 -2.52
C ALA A 72 -7.46 12.33 -3.62
N CYS A 73 -7.61 11.09 -4.05
CA CYS A 73 -8.69 10.70 -4.96
C CYS A 73 -9.90 10.16 -4.19
N MET A 74 -11.07 10.19 -4.84
CA MET A 74 -12.30 9.61 -4.30
C MET A 74 -12.58 8.25 -4.93
N ALA A 75 -12.57 7.19 -4.13
CA ALA A 75 -12.95 5.84 -4.56
C ALA A 75 -14.07 5.28 -3.68
N LYS A 76 -15.16 4.81 -4.31
CA LYS A 76 -16.31 4.22 -3.59
C LYS A 76 -16.82 5.09 -2.41
N LYS A 77 -16.86 6.41 -2.61
CA LYS A 77 -17.23 7.44 -1.61
C LYS A 77 -16.30 7.53 -0.39
N ARG A 78 -15.09 6.99 -0.49
CA ARG A 78 -14.04 7.14 0.52
C ARG A 78 -12.87 7.89 -0.10
N MET A 79 -12.23 8.70 0.73
CA MET A 79 -10.98 9.36 0.39
C MET A 79 -9.85 8.33 0.40
N VAL A 80 -9.00 8.37 -0.62
CA VAL A 80 -7.85 7.47 -0.80
C VAL A 80 -6.59 8.32 -0.74
N LEU A 81 -5.79 8.11 0.30
CA LEU A 81 -4.57 8.87 0.60
C LEU A 81 -3.32 8.23 -0.01
N GLY A 82 -3.39 6.92 -0.26
CA GLY A 82 -2.37 6.13 -0.92
C GLY A 82 -3.03 5.08 -1.81
N GLN A 83 -2.34 4.66 -2.86
CA GLN A 83 -2.77 3.57 -3.71
C GLN A 83 -1.59 2.82 -4.30
N CYS A 84 -1.45 1.56 -3.92
CA CYS A 84 -0.67 0.55 -4.62
C CYS A 84 -1.48 -0.07 -5.76
N GLU A 85 -0.88 -0.15 -6.94
CA GLU A 85 -1.44 -0.88 -8.08
C GLU A 85 -0.39 -1.72 -8.80
N LYS A 86 -0.81 -2.89 -9.28
CA LYS A 86 -0.07 -3.62 -10.31
C LYS A 86 -0.39 -2.99 -11.66
N VAL A 87 0.60 -2.39 -12.31
CA VAL A 87 0.40 -1.54 -13.49
C VAL A 87 -0.17 -2.36 -14.65
N MET A 88 -1.41 -2.07 -15.01
CA MET A 88 -2.13 -2.75 -16.08
C MET A 88 -2.91 -1.74 -16.92
N PHE A 89 -2.61 -1.67 -18.22
CA PHE A 89 -3.32 -0.79 -19.14
C PHE A 89 -4.50 -1.52 -19.81
N ASN A 90 -5.68 -1.39 -19.23
CA ASN A 90 -6.92 -2.03 -19.71
C ASN A 90 -7.53 -1.33 -20.93
N GLN A 91 -6.70 -0.81 -21.83
CA GLN A 91 -7.07 -0.13 -23.06
C GLN A 91 -6.14 -0.54 -24.21
N GLY A 92 -6.55 -0.31 -25.45
CA GLY A 92 -5.74 -0.57 -26.65
C GLY A 92 -5.31 0.70 -27.40
N GLY A 93 -4.48 0.51 -28.42
CA GLY A 93 -4.08 1.56 -29.37
C GLY A 93 -3.49 2.80 -28.69
N TRP A 94 -3.87 3.99 -29.17
CA TRP A 94 -3.32 5.25 -28.67
C TRP A 94 -3.64 5.56 -27.20
N LYS A 95 -4.70 4.97 -26.62
CA LYS A 95 -4.99 5.16 -25.18
C LYS A 95 -3.92 4.49 -24.32
N LYS A 96 -3.57 3.24 -24.66
CA LYS A 96 -2.47 2.51 -24.02
C LYS A 96 -1.13 3.21 -24.27
N ALA A 97 -0.84 3.59 -25.52
CA ALA A 97 0.42 4.23 -25.86
C ALA A 97 0.68 5.52 -25.06
N ARG A 98 -0.34 6.36 -24.83
CA ARG A 98 -0.20 7.57 -23.99
C ARG A 98 0.08 7.24 -22.51
N GLN A 99 -0.54 6.20 -21.97
CA GLN A 99 -0.32 5.79 -20.57
C GLN A 99 1.08 5.18 -20.40
N GLU A 100 1.51 4.33 -21.34
CA GLU A 100 2.88 3.78 -21.35
C GLU A 100 3.94 4.86 -21.54
N GLN A 101 3.69 5.82 -22.44
CA GLN A 101 4.59 6.95 -22.64
C GLN A 101 4.75 7.76 -21.35
N GLN A 102 3.66 8.05 -20.63
CA GLN A 102 3.73 8.80 -19.38
C GLN A 102 4.65 8.11 -18.35
N MET A 103 4.54 6.79 -18.21
CA MET A 103 5.40 6.03 -17.30
C MET A 103 6.86 6.06 -17.74
N ARG A 104 7.12 5.91 -19.04
CA ARG A 104 8.49 5.96 -19.59
C ARG A 104 9.11 7.35 -19.49
N ASP A 105 8.33 8.40 -19.66
CA ASP A 105 8.80 9.78 -19.53
C ASP A 105 9.14 10.09 -18.07
N TRP A 106 8.42 9.49 -17.11
CA TRP A 106 8.69 9.64 -15.67
C TRP A 106 9.84 8.76 -15.15
N PHE A 107 9.88 7.48 -15.55
CA PHE A 107 10.73 6.47 -14.93
C PHE A 107 11.77 5.86 -15.89
N GLY A 108 11.67 6.11 -17.20
CA GLY A 108 12.43 5.41 -18.24
C GLY A 108 11.86 4.04 -18.62
N TYR A 109 10.91 3.52 -17.84
CA TYR A 109 10.30 2.21 -18.01
C TYR A 109 8.81 2.22 -17.61
N VAL A 110 8.12 1.09 -17.79
CA VAL A 110 6.78 0.87 -17.23
C VAL A 110 6.95 0.00 -15.99
N PRO A 111 6.67 0.51 -14.77
CA PRO A 111 6.87 -0.26 -13.55
C PRO A 111 5.94 -1.46 -13.45
N VAL A 112 6.33 -2.49 -12.70
CA VAL A 112 5.42 -3.61 -12.37
C VAL A 112 4.37 -3.16 -11.35
N TYR A 113 4.82 -2.49 -10.29
CA TYR A 113 3.98 -1.88 -9.26
C TYR A 113 4.22 -0.38 -9.17
N LEU A 114 3.15 0.37 -8.98
CA LEU A 114 3.17 1.81 -8.75
C LEU A 114 2.45 2.12 -7.43
N ILE A 115 3.12 2.84 -6.53
CA ILE A 115 2.51 3.38 -5.32
C ILE A 115 2.35 4.88 -5.49
N THR A 116 1.11 5.37 -5.45
CA THR A 116 0.79 6.79 -5.47
C THR A 116 0.44 7.27 -4.07
N ILE A 117 1.05 8.36 -3.62
CA ILE A 117 0.77 8.98 -2.31
C ILE A 117 0.25 10.41 -2.50
N ASP A 118 -0.76 10.77 -1.72
CA ASP A 118 -1.30 12.13 -1.65
C ASP A 118 -0.28 13.10 -1.04
N ALA A 119 0.14 14.08 -1.85
CA ALA A 119 1.07 15.14 -1.49
C ALA A 119 0.53 16.01 -0.35
N SER A 120 -0.77 16.34 -0.39
CA SER A 120 -1.41 17.15 0.65
C SER A 120 -1.45 16.41 1.99
N PHE A 121 -1.68 15.09 1.98
CA PHE A 121 -1.57 14.27 3.17
C PHE A 121 -0.14 14.23 3.69
N CYS A 122 0.87 14.08 2.82
CA CYS A 122 2.28 14.10 3.22
C CYS A 122 2.63 15.39 4.00
N GLU A 123 2.17 16.54 3.50
CA GLU A 123 2.41 17.85 4.12
C GLU A 123 1.69 18.02 5.46
N ASN A 124 0.44 17.56 5.55
CA ASN A 124 -0.44 17.83 6.70
C ASN A 124 -0.39 16.72 7.78
N SER A 125 0.27 15.59 7.52
CA SER A 125 0.40 14.49 8.46
C SER A 125 1.71 14.57 9.26
N ASN A 126 1.70 13.96 10.45
CA ASN A 126 2.93 13.72 11.20
C ASN A 126 3.70 12.53 10.61
N ASP A 127 4.98 12.39 11.01
CA ASP A 127 5.87 11.37 10.46
C ASP A 127 5.36 9.93 10.71
N ARG A 128 4.70 9.67 11.84
CA ARG A 128 4.13 8.35 12.17
C ARG A 128 3.02 7.98 11.18
N ASP A 129 2.06 8.87 10.97
CA ASP A 129 0.92 8.59 10.09
C ASP A 129 1.37 8.46 8.63
N PHE A 130 2.37 9.26 8.22
CA PHE A 130 3.00 9.11 6.91
C PHE A 130 3.70 7.76 6.75
N CYS A 131 4.53 7.35 7.71
CA CYS A 131 5.21 6.05 7.66
C CYS A 131 4.21 4.89 7.67
N ALA A 132 3.13 5.00 8.45
CA ALA A 132 2.06 4.01 8.48
C ALA A 132 1.37 3.86 7.11
N LEU A 133 1.10 4.98 6.41
CA LEU A 133 0.53 4.94 5.06
C LEU A 133 1.50 4.29 4.05
N ILE A 134 2.78 4.64 4.09
CA ILE A 134 3.78 4.03 3.21
C ILE A 134 3.84 2.51 3.42
N GLU A 135 3.88 2.06 4.68
CA GLU A 135 3.94 0.64 4.98
C GLU A 135 2.63 -0.08 4.61
N HIS A 136 1.48 0.56 4.83
CA HIS A 136 0.17 0.10 4.34
C HIS A 136 0.22 -0.19 2.83
N GLU A 137 0.69 0.76 2.02
CA GLU A 137 0.77 0.56 0.57
C GLU A 137 1.77 -0.51 0.15
N LEU A 138 2.84 -0.73 0.94
CA LEU A 138 3.78 -1.83 0.70
C LEU A 138 3.14 -3.20 0.96
N TYR A 139 2.27 -3.34 1.97
CA TYR A 139 1.55 -4.60 2.23
C TYR A 139 0.62 -5.02 1.08
N HIS A 140 0.19 -4.08 0.23
CA HIS A 140 -0.57 -4.43 -0.98
C HIS A 140 0.26 -5.22 -2.01
N ILE A 141 1.59 -5.20 -1.91
CA ILE A 141 2.44 -6.08 -2.71
C ILE A 141 2.57 -7.39 -1.92
N GLY A 142 1.72 -8.37 -2.22
CA GLY A 142 1.75 -9.68 -1.58
C GLY A 142 2.58 -10.68 -2.38
N VAL A 143 3.06 -11.74 -1.73
CA VAL A 143 3.76 -12.87 -2.36
C VAL A 143 3.04 -14.18 -2.04
N GLU A 144 2.83 -15.03 -3.05
CA GLU A 144 2.23 -16.36 -2.86
C GLU A 144 3.15 -17.24 -2.01
N ARG A 145 2.57 -17.93 -1.03
CA ARG A 145 3.26 -18.88 -0.16
C ARG A 145 2.58 -20.23 -0.18
N ASP A 146 3.34 -21.30 0.00
CA ASP A 146 2.81 -22.66 0.10
C ASP A 146 2.30 -22.99 1.52
N GLU A 147 1.92 -24.24 1.76
CA GLU A 147 1.38 -24.71 3.05
C GLU A 147 2.41 -24.63 4.19
N ASP A 148 3.70 -24.66 3.87
CA ASP A 148 4.80 -24.54 4.82
C ASP A 148 5.22 -23.07 5.04
N GLY A 149 4.63 -22.13 4.29
CA GLY A 149 4.89 -20.70 4.36
C GLY A 149 6.05 -20.24 3.47
N GLU A 150 6.60 -21.11 2.63
CA GLU A 150 7.71 -20.80 1.73
C GLU A 150 7.20 -20.07 0.48
N ILE A 151 8.03 -19.18 -0.08
CA ILE A 151 7.67 -18.39 -1.25
C ILE A 151 7.50 -19.29 -2.47
N ILE A 152 6.39 -19.11 -3.19
CA ILE A 152 6.14 -19.80 -4.45
C ILE A 152 6.80 -19.00 -5.60
N TYR A 153 7.71 -19.66 -6.30
CA TYR A 153 8.36 -19.12 -7.48
C TYR A 153 7.63 -19.53 -8.77
N SER A 154 7.69 -18.70 -9.80
CA SER A 154 7.15 -18.98 -11.12
C SER A 154 8.10 -19.87 -11.92
N ASP A 155 7.63 -21.04 -12.37
CA ASP A 155 8.43 -21.95 -13.22
C ASP A 155 8.94 -21.31 -14.52
N HIS A 156 8.26 -20.26 -15.00
CA HIS A 156 8.61 -19.59 -16.26
C HIS A 156 9.66 -18.50 -16.08
N THR A 157 9.60 -17.77 -14.96
CA THR A 157 10.45 -16.59 -14.74
C THR A 157 11.52 -16.81 -13.67
N GLY A 158 11.38 -17.83 -12.83
CA GLY A 158 12.24 -18.06 -11.66
C GLY A 158 12.08 -17.02 -10.56
N LEU A 159 11.09 -16.11 -10.66
CA LEU A 159 10.85 -15.03 -9.72
C LEU A 159 9.67 -15.35 -8.78
N PRO A 160 9.64 -14.79 -7.55
CA PRO A 160 8.50 -14.95 -6.65
C PRO A 160 7.19 -14.50 -7.28
N LYS A 161 6.12 -15.26 -7.07
CA LYS A 161 4.78 -14.94 -7.57
C LYS A 161 4.12 -13.87 -6.70
N HIS A 162 4.12 -12.65 -7.20
CA HIS A 162 3.48 -11.52 -6.52
C HIS A 162 2.06 -11.27 -7.00
N TYR A 163 1.19 -10.92 -6.06
CA TYR A 163 -0.18 -10.50 -6.29
C TYR A 163 -0.45 -9.13 -5.67
N LEU A 164 -1.55 -8.51 -6.08
CA LEU A 164 -2.03 -7.28 -5.42
C LEU A 164 -2.95 -7.73 -4.28
N ALA A 165 -2.45 -7.64 -3.04
CA ALA A 165 -3.22 -7.96 -1.85
C ALA A 165 -4.34 -6.92 -1.65
N GLY A 166 -5.49 -7.36 -1.15
CA GLY A 166 -6.52 -6.45 -0.69
C GLY A 166 -6.11 -5.81 0.64
N HIS A 167 -7.05 -5.13 1.31
CA HIS A 167 -6.89 -4.86 2.73
C HIS A 167 -7.15 -6.17 3.49
N ASP A 168 -6.11 -6.97 3.68
CA ASP A 168 -6.17 -8.24 4.41
C ASP A 168 -5.79 -8.06 5.89
N VAL A 169 -5.94 -9.13 6.66
CA VAL A 169 -5.76 -9.07 8.12
C VAL A 169 -4.29 -8.83 8.47
N GLU A 170 -3.37 -9.33 7.67
CA GLU A 170 -1.92 -9.26 7.81
C GLU A 170 -1.43 -7.83 7.64
N GLU A 171 -1.93 -7.09 6.63
CA GLU A 171 -1.76 -5.64 6.49
C GLU A 171 -2.18 -4.91 7.77
N PHE A 172 -3.41 -5.15 8.24
CA PHE A 172 -3.91 -4.50 9.46
C PHE A 172 -3.08 -4.85 10.70
N ILE A 173 -2.72 -6.12 10.88
CA ILE A 173 -1.91 -6.57 12.03
C ILE A 173 -0.52 -5.92 11.97
N GLY A 174 0.13 -5.94 10.79
CA GLY A 174 1.44 -5.36 10.57
C GLY A 174 1.48 -3.88 10.90
N VAL A 175 0.54 -3.12 10.32
CA VAL A 175 0.43 -1.67 10.55
C VAL A 175 0.11 -1.36 12.01
N VAL A 176 -0.86 -2.04 12.64
CA VAL A 176 -1.23 -1.80 14.04
C VAL A 176 -0.09 -2.16 15.00
N LYS A 177 0.63 -3.25 14.73
CA LYS A 177 1.76 -3.70 15.55
C LYS A 177 2.90 -2.69 15.55
N ARG A 178 3.16 -2.03 14.41
CA ARG A 178 4.29 -1.11 14.23
C ARG A 178 3.93 0.35 14.54
N TRP A 179 2.74 0.79 14.14
CA TRP A 179 2.32 2.18 14.22
C TRP A 179 1.17 2.43 15.21
N GLY A 180 0.65 1.39 15.85
CA GLY A 180 -0.47 1.49 16.79
C GLY A 180 -1.84 1.61 16.11
N ALA A 181 -2.89 1.28 16.86
CA ALA A 181 -4.27 1.32 16.38
C ALA A 181 -4.77 2.76 16.15
N ASN A 182 -5.38 3.00 14.98
CA ASN A 182 -6.15 4.22 14.72
C ASN A 182 -7.51 4.19 15.48
N GLU A 183 -8.24 5.30 15.47
CA GLU A 183 -9.52 5.42 16.19
C GLU A 183 -10.55 4.35 15.82
N ASN A 184 -10.63 3.97 14.53
CA ASN A 184 -11.56 2.94 14.07
C ASN A 184 -11.18 1.55 14.62
N VAL A 185 -9.89 1.22 14.62
CA VAL A 185 -9.38 -0.03 15.21
C VAL A 185 -9.55 -0.03 16.73
N GLN A 186 -9.27 1.09 17.40
CA GLN A 186 -9.51 1.23 18.85
C GLN A 186 -10.98 0.99 19.18
N ARG A 187 -11.89 1.61 18.43
CA ARG A 187 -13.34 1.40 18.56
C ARG A 187 -13.72 -0.06 18.30
N LEU A 188 -13.12 -0.71 17.31
CA LEU A 188 -13.34 -2.13 17.04
C LEU A 188 -12.89 -2.99 18.24
N VAL A 189 -11.72 -2.71 18.81
CA VAL A 189 -11.19 -3.41 20.00
C VAL A 189 -12.11 -3.19 21.20
N GLU A 190 -12.63 -1.98 21.41
CA GLU A 190 -13.58 -1.69 22.48
C GLU A 190 -14.87 -2.48 22.33
N VAL A 191 -15.43 -2.56 21.11
CA VAL A 191 -16.62 -3.36 20.83
C VAL A 191 -16.34 -4.85 21.00
N ALA A 192 -15.19 -5.34 20.54
CA ALA A 192 -14.80 -6.75 20.64
C ALA A 192 -14.61 -7.22 22.10
N LYS A 193 -14.32 -6.30 23.03
CA LYS A 193 -14.25 -6.60 24.47
C LYS A 193 -15.62 -6.79 25.13
N GLN A 194 -16.71 -6.39 24.46
CA GLN A 194 -18.07 -6.54 24.98
C GLN A 194 -18.66 -7.90 24.60
N ALA A 195 -19.63 -8.37 25.39
CA ALA A 195 -20.40 -9.55 25.01
C ALA A 195 -21.14 -9.29 23.68
N PRO A 196 -21.20 -10.28 22.77
CA PRO A 196 -21.94 -10.13 21.52
C PRO A 196 -23.38 -9.69 21.76
N PHE A 197 -23.85 -8.75 20.95
CA PHE A 197 -25.24 -8.26 21.03
C PHE A 197 -26.26 -9.39 20.81
N VAL A 198 -25.91 -10.37 19.97
CA VAL A 198 -26.72 -11.56 19.73
C VAL A 198 -26.25 -12.68 20.65
N SER A 199 -27.08 -13.03 21.64
CA SER A 199 -26.77 -14.13 22.57
C SER A 199 -26.87 -15.50 21.90
N GLU A 200 -26.11 -16.48 22.39
CA GLU A 200 -26.21 -17.89 21.97
C GLU A 200 -27.64 -18.44 22.08
N LYS A 201 -28.39 -18.02 23.11
CA LYS A 201 -29.81 -18.37 23.26
C LYS A 201 -30.64 -17.91 22.07
N ASN A 202 -30.44 -16.68 21.60
CA ASN A 202 -31.18 -16.14 20.45
C ASN A 202 -30.78 -16.86 19.15
N ILE A 203 -29.49 -17.19 18.99
CA ILE A 203 -29.00 -17.98 17.86
C ILE A 203 -29.66 -19.37 17.87
N ALA A 204 -29.63 -20.08 19.01
CA ALA A 204 -30.21 -21.41 19.13
C ALA A 204 -31.72 -21.43 18.88
N ALA A 205 -32.45 -20.45 19.43
CA ALA A 205 -33.89 -20.30 19.20
C ALA A 205 -34.24 -20.01 17.73
N CYS A 206 -33.37 -19.31 17.00
CA CYS A 206 -33.57 -18.99 15.59
C CYS A 206 -33.16 -20.13 14.65
N CYS A 207 -32.01 -20.76 14.88
CA CYS A 207 -31.42 -21.73 13.97
C CYS A 207 -31.94 -23.16 14.19
N GLY A 208 -32.45 -23.50 15.39
CA GLY A 208 -33.04 -24.81 15.72
C GLY A 208 -32.08 -26.01 15.63
N THR A 209 -30.84 -25.80 15.19
CA THR A 209 -29.79 -26.82 14.97
C THR A 209 -28.66 -26.72 15.99
N CYS A 210 -28.58 -25.61 16.75
CA CYS A 210 -27.54 -25.39 17.76
C CYS A 210 -27.72 -26.21 19.05
N LEU A 211 -28.76 -27.04 19.13
CA LEU A 211 -29.03 -27.98 20.24
C LEU A 211 -28.69 -29.44 19.87
N ILE A 212 -28.07 -29.69 18.71
CA ILE A 212 -27.75 -31.04 18.20
C ILE A 212 -26.29 -31.47 18.50
N ASN A 213 -25.48 -30.62 19.15
CA ASN A 213 -24.13 -31.00 19.59
C ASN A 213 -24.10 -31.42 21.06
#